data_AF-A0A5J4U7D8-F1
#
_entry.id   AF-A0A5J4U7D8-F1
#
_cell.length_a   1.000
_cell.length_b   1.000
_cell.length_c   1.000
_cell.angle_alpha   90.00
_cell.angle_beta   90.00
_cell.angle_gamma   90.00
#
_symmetry.space_group_name_H-M   'P 1'
#
loop_
_entity.id
_entity.type
_entity.pdbx_description
1 polymer ?
#
loop_
_entity_poly.entity_id
_entity_poly.type
_entity_poly.pdbx_seq_one_letter_code
_entity_poly.pdbx_strand_id
1 'polypeptide(L)' 'MATESIESFNINWSDKYGFYAIAAQDLKAGDIVIHENPFAYQLPHLQEK' A
#
# COMPACT_ATOMS: atom_id res chain seq x y z
N MET A 1 -9.42 -17.59 0.12
CA MET A 1 -8.79 -16.53 -0.70
C MET A 1 -8.75 -15.29 0.17
N ALA A 2 -7.73 -15.17 1.02
CA ALA A 2 -7.54 -13.97 1.84
C ALA A 2 -6.43 -13.16 1.18
N THR A 3 -6.76 -11.97 0.69
CA THR A 3 -5.78 -10.98 0.24
C THR A 3 -5.24 -10.35 1.52
N GLU A 4 -4.20 -10.95 2.11
CA GLU A 4 -3.59 -10.41 3.34
C GLU A 4 -2.72 -9.21 2.94
N SER A 5 -3.25 -8.01 3.13
CA SER A 5 -2.48 -6.77 3.16
C SER A 5 -1.57 -6.84 4.39
N ILE A 6 -0.25 -6.81 4.20
CA ILE A 6 0.69 -6.66 5.32
C ILE A 6 0.75 -5.17 5.64
N GLU A 7 0.00 -4.75 6.65
CA GLU A 7 -0.05 -3.35 7.10
C GLU A 7 0.68 -3.22 8.44
N SER A 8 1.89 -2.67 8.40
CA SER A 8 2.68 -2.34 9.60
C SER A 8 2.59 -0.85 9.98
N PHE A 9 1.51 -0.19 9.55
CA PHE A 9 1.28 1.24 9.72
C PHE A 9 -0.16 1.52 10.17
N ASN A 10 -0.36 2.69 10.79
CA ASN A 10 -1.66 3.26 11.10
C ASN A 10 -1.95 4.43 10.16
N ILE A 11 -3.23 4.68 9.87
CA ILE A 11 -3.67 5.90 9.19
C ILE A 11 -4.10 6.94 10.24
N ASN A 12 -3.46 8.10 10.20
CA ASN A 12 -3.77 9.24 11.05
C ASN A 12 -4.20 10.45 10.21
N TRP A 13 -4.75 11.47 10.87
CA TRP A 13 -5.13 12.73 10.25
C TRP A 13 -4.46 13.93 10.94
N SER A 14 -4.12 14.97 10.17
CA SER A 14 -3.70 16.27 10.69
C SER A 14 -4.16 17.42 9.80
N ASP A 15 -4.32 18.62 10.36
CA ASP A 15 -4.65 19.83 9.59
C ASP A 15 -3.63 20.16 8.50
N LYS A 16 -2.36 19.81 8.72
CA LYS A 16 -1.26 20.14 7.82
C LYS A 16 -1.15 19.19 6.62
N TYR A 17 -1.44 17.90 6.83
CA TYR A 17 -1.15 16.85 5.85
C TYR A 17 -2.38 16.05 5.40
N GLY A 18 -3.55 16.28 5.99
CA GLY A 18 -4.70 15.42 5.79
C GLY A 18 -4.45 14.02 6.34
N PHE A 19 -4.90 12.99 5.63
CA PHE A 19 -4.63 11.59 6.00
C PHE A 19 -3.20 11.17 5.63
N TYR A 20 -2.51 10.51 6.56
CA TYR A 20 -1.16 10.01 6.34
C TYR A 20 -0.92 8.69 7.10
N ALA A 21 0.04 7.90 6.59
CA ALA A 21 0.47 6.67 7.23
C ALA A 21 1.62 6.93 8.22
N ILE A 22 1.59 6.26 9.37
CA ILE A 22 2.66 6.26 10.38
C ILE A 22 2.99 4.82 10.79
N ALA A 23 4.27 4.48 10.94
CA ALA A 23 4.67 3.14 11.36
C ALA A 23 4.02 2.78 12.71
N ALA A 24 3.43 1.58 12.80
CA ALA A 24 2.81 1.07 14.02
C ALA A 24 3.83 0.47 15.00
N GLN A 25 5.06 0.25 14.53
CA GLN A 25 6.18 -0.33 15.27
C GLN A 25 7.51 0.20 14.74
N ASP A 26 8.60 -0.06 15.48
CA ASP A 26 9.95 0.23 15.02
C ASP A 26 10.28 -0.55 13.75
N LEU A 27 10.85 0.14 12.76
CA LEU A 27 11.23 -0.42 11.47
C LEU A 27 12.75 -0.58 11.39
N LYS A 28 13.19 -1.65 10.73
CA LYS A 28 14.58 -1.91 10.38
C LYS A 28 14.79 -1.72 8.89
N ALA A 29 16.04 -1.47 8.51
CA ALA A 29 16.40 -1.33 7.11
C ALA A 29 16.10 -2.63 6.35
N GLY A 30 15.32 -2.52 5.27
CA GLY A 30 14.88 -3.66 4.47
C GLY A 30 13.51 -4.23 4.84
N ASP A 31 12.86 -3.73 5.88
CA ASP A 31 11.50 -4.17 6.24
C ASP A 31 10.49 -3.74 5.16
N ILE A 32 9.57 -4.65 4.82
CA ILE A 32 8.43 -4.36 3.95
C ILE A 32 7.34 -3.74 4.81
N VAL A 33 7.08 -2.45 4.62
CA VAL A 33 6.10 -1.70 5.43
C VAL A 33 4.68 -1.87 4.90
N ILE A 34 4.54 -1.88 3.58
CA ILE A 34 3.28 -1.96 2.83
C ILE A 34 3.53 -2.79 1.56
N HIS A 35 2.60 -3.67 1.24
CA HIS A 35 2.53 -4.31 -0.08
C HIS A 35 1.07 -4.41 -0.52
N GLU A 36 0.71 -3.71 -1.59
CA GLU A 36 -0.65 -3.67 -2.09
C GLU A 36 -0.72 -4.12 -3.55
N ASN A 37 -1.83 -4.79 -3.89
CA ASN A 37 -2.19 -5.03 -5.28
C ASN A 37 -2.88 -3.78 -5.85
N PRO A 38 -2.66 -3.45 -7.13
CA PRO A 38 -3.41 -2.38 -7.78
C PRO A 38 -4.91 -2.59 -7.64
N PHE A 39 -5.65 -1.54 -7.29
CA PHE A 39 -7.12 -1.58 -7.20
C PHE A 39 -7.75 -1.99 -8.54
N ALA A 40 -7.21 -1.47 -9.63
CA ALA A 40 -7.51 -1.90 -10.99
C ALA A 40 -6.28 -1.65 -11.87
N TYR A 41 -6.09 -2.51 -12.88
CA TYR A 41 -5.10 -2.26 -13.93
C TYR A 41 -5.72 -2.59 -15.28
N GLN A 42 -5.44 -1.75 -16.27
CA GLN A 42 -5.85 -2.01 -17.64
C GLN A 42 -4.77 -2.85 -18.31
N LEU A 43 -5.15 -4.00 -18.84
CA LEU A 43 -4.27 -4.77 -19.73
C LEU A 43 -4.07 -3.96 -21.02
N PRO A 44 -2.84 -3.77 -21.50
CA PRO A 44 -2.63 -3.22 -22.83
C PRO A 44 -3.38 -4.10 -23.84
N HIS A 45 -4.10 -3.48 -24.78
CA HIS A 45 -4.77 -4.21 -25.85
C HIS A 45 -3.74 -5.14 -26.50
N LEU A 46 -3.87 -6.44 -26.27
CA LEU A 46 -3.26 -7.44 -27.12
C LEU A 46 -3.86 -7.18 -28.50
N GLN A 47 -3.13 -6.46 -29.34
CA GLN A 47 -3.40 -6.47 -30.77
C GLN A 47 -3.15 -7.91 -31.20
N GLU A 48 -4.21 -8.71 -31.20
CA GLU A 48 -4.24 -9.95 -31.95
C GLU A 48 -3.93 -9.58 -33.40
N LYS A 49 -2.78 -10.05 -33.86
CA LYS A 49 -2.25 -9.80 -35.19
C LYS A 49 -2.76 -10.87 -36.15
#